data_AF-K1U649-F1
#
_entry.id   AF-K1U649-F1
#
_cell.length_a   1.000
_cell.length_b   1.000
_cell.length_c   1.000
_cell.angle_alpha   90.00
_cell.angle_beta   90.00
_cell.angle_gamma   90.00
#
_symmetry.space_group_name_H-M   'P 1'
#
loop_
_entity.id
_entity.type
_entity.pdbx_description
1 polymer ?
#
loop_
_entity_poly.entity_id
_entity_poly.type
_entity_poly.pdbx_seq_one_letter_code
_entity_poly.pdbx_strand_id
1 'polypeptide(L)'
;VKQAYDDPVYLMNEAECELMIAEAYARLGNTDKAEEYYNKGVLAGFSRWGLDGSSFVNGVYAFDKTDMLKSIARQYWLTYAGANSYDGWITRNRLGYPEVQGAVTVRVSNKPMERTLSDGYQLGNLVDPGASNLATGAYPMRLIYPTSTSLYNTAAMKYIKENGNDITKKLWWEK
;
A
#
# COMPACT_ATOMS: atom_id res chain seq x y z
N VAL A 1 13.43 11.78 -6.24
CA VAL A 1 13.57 12.45 -7.55
C VAL A 1 12.24 13.15 -7.84
N LYS A 2 12.24 14.38 -8.37
CA LYS A 2 10.99 15.08 -8.72
C LYS A 2 10.49 14.51 -10.04
N GLN A 3 9.20 14.23 -10.14
CA GLN A 3 8.60 13.67 -11.37
C GLN A 3 8.79 14.65 -12.54
N ALA A 4 9.26 14.15 -13.67
CA ALA A 4 9.47 14.88 -14.92
C ALA A 4 8.36 14.56 -15.94
N TYR A 5 8.25 15.38 -16.98
CA TYR A 5 7.20 15.21 -18.01
C TYR A 5 7.44 14.00 -18.91
N ASP A 6 8.69 13.54 -18.98
CA ASP A 6 9.20 12.42 -19.76
C ASP A 6 9.45 11.16 -18.91
N ASP A 7 9.06 11.20 -17.63
CA ASP A 7 9.09 9.99 -16.81
C ASP A 7 8.17 8.93 -17.42
N PRO A 8 8.61 7.66 -17.44
CA PRO A 8 7.80 6.58 -17.99
C PRO A 8 6.52 6.36 -17.18
N VAL A 9 5.44 6.07 -17.88
CA VAL A 9 4.21 5.56 -17.27
C VAL A 9 4.33 4.05 -17.12
N TYR A 10 4.39 3.59 -15.89
CA TYR A 10 4.43 2.17 -15.57
C TYR A 10 3.01 1.61 -15.51
N LEU A 11 2.71 0.61 -16.34
CA LEU A 11 1.47 -0.18 -16.26
C LEU A 11 1.65 -1.42 -15.39
N MET A 12 2.84 -2.01 -15.45
CA MET A 12 3.32 -3.08 -14.59
C MET A 12 4.85 -2.98 -14.58
N ASN A 13 5.50 -3.28 -13.47
CA ASN A 13 6.96 -3.17 -13.36
C ASN A 13 7.62 -4.45 -12.80
N GLU A 14 8.92 -4.61 -13.04
CA GLU A 14 9.66 -5.81 -12.63
C GLU A 14 9.57 -6.07 -11.12
N ALA A 15 9.71 -5.02 -10.30
CA ALA A 15 9.62 -5.16 -8.85
C ALA A 15 8.25 -5.71 -8.41
N GLU A 16 7.17 -5.22 -9.02
CA GLU A 16 5.81 -5.75 -8.82
C GLU A 16 5.70 -7.22 -9.23
N CYS A 17 6.18 -7.61 -10.42
CA CYS A 17 6.13 -8.99 -10.88
C CYS A 17 6.83 -9.95 -9.90
N GLU A 18 8.05 -9.61 -9.48
CA GLU A 18 8.84 -10.42 -8.56
C GLU A 18 8.15 -10.53 -7.19
N LEU A 19 7.58 -9.43 -6.68
CA LEU A 19 6.81 -9.43 -5.42
C LEU A 19 5.49 -10.24 -5.52
N MET A 20 4.86 -10.28 -6.69
CA MET A 20 3.69 -11.15 -6.95
C MET A 20 4.06 -12.62 -6.89
N ILE A 21 5.21 -12.99 -7.44
CA ILE A 21 5.74 -14.36 -7.35
C ILE A 21 6.12 -14.68 -5.89
N ALA A 22 6.75 -13.74 -5.18
CA ALA A 22 7.07 -13.89 -3.77
C ALA A 22 5.82 -14.13 -2.93
N GLU A 23 4.75 -13.35 -3.15
CA GLU A 23 3.48 -13.51 -2.45
C GLU A 23 2.85 -14.87 -2.74
N ALA A 24 2.87 -15.31 -4.00
CA ALA A 24 2.36 -16.63 -4.37
C ALA A 24 3.09 -17.75 -3.62
N TYR A 25 4.43 -17.72 -3.57
CA TYR A 25 5.21 -18.70 -2.83
C TYR A 25 5.00 -18.61 -1.31
N ALA A 26 4.89 -17.41 -0.75
CA ALA A 26 4.59 -17.22 0.67
C ALA A 26 3.22 -17.86 1.03
N ARG A 27 2.20 -17.68 0.18
CA ARG A 27 0.88 -18.29 0.35
C ARG A 27 0.89 -19.82 0.19
N LEU A 28 1.81 -20.35 -0.63
CA LEU A 28 2.03 -21.78 -0.78
C LEU A 28 2.91 -22.38 0.33
N GLY A 29 3.45 -21.55 1.24
CA GLY A 29 4.34 -21.99 2.32
C GLY A 29 5.77 -22.32 1.87
N ASN A 30 6.17 -21.94 0.66
CA ASN A 30 7.53 -22.12 0.18
C ASN A 30 8.39 -20.90 0.57
N THR A 31 8.90 -20.93 1.79
CA THR A 31 9.65 -19.82 2.39
C THR A 31 10.91 -19.45 1.62
N ASP A 32 11.67 -20.43 1.12
CA ASP A 32 12.92 -20.15 0.42
C ASP A 32 12.68 -19.46 -0.93
N LYS A 33 11.65 -19.89 -1.66
CA LYS A 33 11.24 -19.20 -2.89
C LYS A 33 10.63 -17.84 -2.61
N ALA A 34 9.82 -17.71 -1.55
CA ALA A 34 9.27 -16.41 -1.17
C ALA A 34 10.38 -15.40 -0.87
N GLU A 35 11.43 -15.79 -0.15
CA GLU A 35 12.60 -14.96 0.13
C GLU A 35 13.39 -14.60 -1.14
N GLU A 36 13.64 -15.58 -2.01
CA GLU A 36 14.35 -15.37 -3.28
C GLU A 36 13.68 -14.26 -4.11
N TYR A 37 12.37 -14.38 -4.31
CA TYR A 37 11.59 -13.44 -5.12
C TYR A 37 11.34 -12.11 -4.41
N TYR A 38 11.22 -12.12 -3.08
CA TYR A 38 11.18 -10.88 -2.29
C TYR A 38 12.44 -10.06 -2.51
N ASN A 39 13.62 -10.68 -2.41
CA ASN A 39 14.89 -10.01 -2.59
C ASN A 39 15.04 -9.45 -4.01
N LYS A 40 14.64 -10.21 -5.04
CA LYS A 40 14.61 -9.72 -6.43
C LYS A 40 13.71 -8.50 -6.58
N GLY A 41 12.51 -8.54 -6.01
CA GLY A 41 11.57 -7.42 -6.06
C GLY A 41 12.10 -6.15 -5.41
N VAL A 42 12.74 -6.27 -4.24
CA VAL A 42 13.39 -5.13 -3.57
C VAL A 42 14.52 -4.57 -4.43
N LEU A 43 15.42 -5.42 -4.92
CA LEU A 43 16.55 -4.98 -5.74
C LEU A 43 16.10 -4.31 -7.05
N ALA A 44 15.08 -4.86 -7.72
CA ALA A 44 14.49 -4.25 -8.92
C ALA A 44 13.89 -2.87 -8.61
N GLY A 45 13.23 -2.72 -7.45
CA GLY A 45 12.66 -1.43 -7.01
C GLY A 45 13.72 -0.35 -6.81
N PHE A 46 14.87 -0.70 -6.23
CA PHE A 46 16.01 0.22 -6.09
C PHE A 46 16.69 0.49 -7.44
N SER A 47 16.91 -0.56 -8.24
CA SER A 47 17.56 -0.47 -9.55
C SER A 47 16.82 0.47 -10.50
N ARG A 48 15.48 0.49 -10.45
CA ARG A 48 14.64 1.44 -11.21
C ARG A 48 15.01 2.91 -10.98
N TRP A 49 15.50 3.24 -9.78
CA TRP A 49 15.94 4.59 -9.42
C TRP A 49 17.45 4.78 -9.51
N GLY A 50 18.19 3.82 -10.06
CA GLY A 50 19.64 3.83 -10.13
C GLY A 50 20.32 3.70 -8.76
N LEU A 51 19.64 3.08 -7.79
CA LEU A 51 20.13 2.88 -6.43
C LEU A 51 20.49 1.41 -6.18
N ASP A 52 21.35 1.16 -5.19
CA ASP A 52 21.69 -0.18 -4.72
C ASP A 52 20.85 -0.55 -3.48
N GLY A 53 20.07 -1.62 -3.59
CA GLY A 53 19.23 -2.17 -2.53
C GLY A 53 19.88 -3.27 -1.69
N SER A 54 21.14 -3.64 -1.96
CA SER A 54 21.80 -4.81 -1.36
C SER A 54 21.91 -4.74 0.17
N SER A 55 22.11 -3.53 0.72
CA SER A 55 22.12 -3.31 2.17
C SER A 55 20.73 -3.44 2.81
N PHE A 56 19.67 -3.25 2.03
CA PHE A 56 18.29 -3.27 2.50
C PHE A 56 17.80 -4.69 2.74
N VAL A 57 18.05 -5.59 1.76
CA VAL A 57 17.69 -7.02 1.84
C VAL A 57 18.50 -7.80 2.86
N ASN A 58 19.66 -7.27 3.27
CA ASN A 58 20.53 -7.85 4.32
C ASN A 58 20.44 -7.09 5.66
N GLY A 59 19.56 -6.09 5.76
CA GLY A 59 19.48 -5.18 6.90
C GLY A 59 18.20 -5.35 7.72
N VAL A 60 17.73 -4.23 8.28
CA VAL A 60 16.49 -4.16 9.09
C VAL A 60 15.25 -4.54 8.28
N TYR A 61 15.32 -4.49 6.95
CA TYR A 61 14.25 -4.86 6.03
C TYR A 61 14.51 -6.16 5.28
N ALA A 62 15.38 -7.03 5.83
CA ALA A 62 15.49 -8.40 5.39
C ALA A 62 14.14 -9.12 5.48
N PHE A 63 13.96 -10.16 4.67
CA PHE A 63 12.73 -10.92 4.60
C PHE A 63 12.43 -11.60 5.94
N ASP A 64 11.30 -11.25 6.57
CA ASP A 64 10.87 -11.92 7.79
C ASP A 64 10.12 -13.22 7.43
N LYS A 65 10.77 -14.36 7.67
CA LYS A 65 10.20 -15.70 7.44
C LYS A 65 9.01 -16.00 8.36
N THR A 66 8.87 -15.30 9.48
CA THR A 66 7.75 -15.46 10.43
C THR A 66 6.53 -14.64 10.01
N ASP A 67 6.74 -13.50 9.33
CA ASP A 67 5.69 -12.63 8.80
C ASP A 67 5.96 -12.27 7.32
N MET A 68 5.95 -13.31 6.49
CA MET A 68 6.29 -13.22 5.07
C MET A 68 5.39 -12.26 4.31
N LEU A 69 4.08 -12.33 4.55
CA LEU A 69 3.10 -11.50 3.85
C LEU A 69 3.25 -10.03 4.23
N LYS A 70 3.49 -9.69 5.50
CA LYS A 70 3.73 -8.31 5.91
C LYS A 70 5.02 -7.75 5.31
N SER A 71 6.08 -8.58 5.24
CA SER A 71 7.33 -8.20 4.56
C SER A 71 7.08 -7.84 3.10
N ILE A 72 6.43 -8.72 2.34
CA ILE A 72 6.14 -8.52 0.91
C ILE A 72 5.20 -7.32 0.70
N ALA A 73 4.14 -7.22 1.50
CA ALA A 73 3.17 -6.13 1.40
C ALA A 73 3.79 -4.75 1.65
N ARG A 74 4.75 -4.66 2.58
CA ARG A 74 5.51 -3.43 2.80
C ARG A 74 6.34 -3.07 1.57
N GLN A 75 7.01 -4.03 0.94
CA GLN A 75 7.82 -3.74 -0.24
C GLN A 75 6.99 -3.35 -1.44
N TYR A 76 5.81 -3.95 -1.65
CA TYR A 76 4.86 -3.46 -2.65
C TYR A 76 4.59 -1.96 -2.46
N TRP A 77 4.20 -1.54 -1.25
CA TRP A 77 3.91 -0.15 -0.97
C TRP A 77 5.08 0.79 -1.30
N LEU A 78 6.31 0.40 -0.94
CA LEU A 78 7.50 1.19 -1.22
C LEU A 78 7.82 1.24 -2.72
N THR A 79 7.74 0.12 -3.43
CA THR A 79 8.10 0.06 -4.86
C THR A 79 7.04 0.70 -5.75
N TYR A 80 5.80 0.85 -5.29
CA TYR A 80 4.78 1.61 -6.01
C TYR A 80 4.91 3.12 -5.90
N ALA A 81 5.64 3.63 -4.91
CA ALA A 81 5.87 5.06 -4.75
C ALA A 81 6.61 5.64 -5.96
N GLY A 82 5.99 6.62 -6.63
CA GLY A 82 6.54 7.24 -7.84
C GLY A 82 6.49 6.38 -9.10
N ALA A 83 5.75 5.26 -9.09
CA ALA A 83 5.49 4.43 -10.26
C ALA A 83 4.00 4.15 -10.43
N ASN A 84 3.45 3.15 -9.72
CA ASN A 84 2.05 2.75 -9.83
C ASN A 84 1.28 3.01 -8.53
N SER A 85 1.08 4.28 -8.18
CA SER A 85 0.42 4.66 -6.92
C SER A 85 -0.99 4.07 -6.77
N TYR A 86 -1.71 3.87 -7.88
CA TYR A 86 -3.05 3.27 -7.86
C TYR A 86 -3.01 1.78 -7.49
N ASP A 87 -2.06 1.02 -8.06
CA ASP A 87 -1.83 -0.39 -7.71
C ASP A 87 -1.35 -0.54 -6.27
N GLY A 88 -0.61 0.45 -5.75
CA GLY A 88 -0.26 0.54 -4.33
C GLY A 88 -1.47 0.66 -3.42
N TRP A 89 -2.45 1.51 -3.78
CA TRP A 89 -3.70 1.65 -3.02
C TRP A 89 -4.53 0.35 -3.07
N ILE A 90 -4.69 -0.25 -4.26
CA ILE A 90 -5.39 -1.52 -4.44
C ILE A 90 -4.72 -2.64 -3.64
N THR A 91 -3.39 -2.75 -3.71
CA THR A 91 -2.62 -3.78 -3.00
C THR A 91 -2.72 -3.60 -1.50
N ARG A 92 -2.66 -2.36 -1.00
CA ARG A 92 -2.88 -2.06 0.42
C ARG A 92 -4.28 -2.47 0.86
N ASN A 93 -5.32 -2.20 0.07
CA ASN A 93 -6.68 -2.60 0.43
C ASN A 93 -6.88 -4.12 0.39
N ARG A 94 -6.17 -4.82 -0.51
CA ARG A 94 -6.20 -6.28 -0.61
C ARG A 94 -5.46 -6.99 0.53
N LEU A 95 -4.32 -6.44 0.96
CA LEU A 95 -3.42 -7.06 1.93
C LEU A 95 -3.55 -6.50 3.35
N GLY A 96 -4.08 -5.29 3.50
CA GLY A 96 -4.19 -4.57 4.78
C GLY A 96 -2.92 -3.84 5.22
N TYR A 97 -1.85 -3.85 4.40
CA TYR A 97 -0.55 -3.27 4.74
C TYR A 97 -0.13 -2.17 3.74
N PRO A 98 0.48 -1.06 4.21
CA PRO A 98 0.68 -0.75 5.63
C PRO A 98 -0.63 -0.56 6.40
N GLU A 99 -0.61 -0.93 7.67
CA GLU A 99 -1.80 -0.84 8.53
C GLU A 99 -2.13 0.64 8.78
N VAL A 100 -3.41 0.93 9.09
CA VAL A 100 -3.83 2.27 9.51
C VAL A 100 -4.04 2.25 11.02
N GLN A 101 -3.17 2.95 11.74
CA GLN A 101 -3.29 3.11 13.18
C GLN A 101 -4.17 4.32 13.50
N GLY A 102 -5.31 4.04 14.11
CA GLY A 102 -6.25 5.07 14.52
C GLY A 102 -5.80 5.82 15.78
N ALA A 103 -6.20 7.08 15.90
CA ALA A 103 -6.00 7.90 17.10
C ALA A 103 -4.55 8.02 17.63
N VAL A 104 -3.55 7.84 16.75
CA VAL A 104 -2.13 8.05 17.06
C VAL A 104 -1.53 9.06 16.08
N THR A 105 -0.61 9.90 16.54
CA THR A 105 0.15 10.78 15.66
C THR A 105 1.49 10.13 15.28
N VAL A 106 2.06 10.47 14.13
CA VAL A 106 3.40 9.98 13.79
C VAL A 106 4.47 10.57 14.73
N ARG A 107 4.29 11.81 15.19
CA ARG A 107 5.28 12.56 15.97
C ARG A 107 4.65 13.21 17.20
N VAL A 108 5.45 13.32 18.27
CA VAL A 108 5.07 13.93 19.57
C VAL A 108 4.77 15.42 19.43
N SER A 109 5.33 16.07 18.41
CA SER A 109 5.30 17.52 18.24
C SER A 109 5.18 17.89 16.77
N ASN A 110 4.45 18.97 16.48
CA ASN A 110 4.37 19.58 15.15
C ASN A 110 5.56 20.51 14.86
N LYS A 111 6.59 20.52 15.72
CA LYS A 111 7.78 21.36 15.52
C LYS A 111 8.60 20.86 14.33
N PRO A 112 9.05 21.76 13.44
CA PRO A 112 9.97 21.40 12.37
C PRO A 112 11.21 20.68 12.92
N MET A 113 11.63 19.60 12.25
CA MET A 113 12.83 18.80 12.53
C MET A 113 12.82 17.91 13.79
N GLU A 114 11.77 17.92 14.62
CA GLU A 114 11.64 16.96 15.72
C GLU A 114 11.29 15.57 15.18
N ARG A 115 12.16 14.57 15.41
CA ARG A 115 12.02 13.24 14.80
C ARG A 115 11.48 12.15 15.71
N THR A 116 11.18 12.48 16.97
CA THR A 116 10.69 11.54 17.97
C THR A 116 9.32 11.00 17.57
N LEU A 117 9.21 9.67 17.50
CA LEU A 117 7.95 8.99 17.22
C LEU A 117 7.04 9.06 18.46
N SER A 118 5.73 9.19 18.23
CA SER A 118 4.77 9.10 19.33
C SER A 118 4.75 7.70 19.94
N ASP A 119 4.45 7.63 21.23
CA ASP A 119 4.26 6.36 21.90
C ASP A 119 3.13 5.56 21.23
N GLY A 120 3.33 4.27 21.03
CA GLY A 120 2.42 3.38 20.31
C GLY A 120 2.42 3.48 18.78
N TYR A 121 3.10 4.46 18.16
CA TYR A 121 3.24 4.50 16.69
C TYR A 121 4.20 3.41 16.20
N GLN A 122 3.75 2.61 15.24
CA GLN A 122 4.57 1.61 14.57
C GLN A 122 5.13 2.18 13.28
N LEU A 123 6.46 2.26 13.19
CA LEU A 123 7.13 2.82 12.02
C LEU A 123 6.69 2.10 10.73
N GLY A 124 6.27 2.89 9.76
CA GLY A 124 5.83 2.42 8.44
C GLY A 124 4.32 2.23 8.31
N ASN A 125 3.57 2.25 9.42
CA ASN A 125 2.10 2.28 9.37
C ASN A 125 1.59 3.69 9.03
N LEU A 126 0.42 3.73 8.42
CA LEU A 126 -0.36 4.94 8.20
C LEU A 126 -1.07 5.34 9.50
N VAL A 127 -1.45 6.61 9.60
CA VAL A 127 -2.25 7.12 10.72
C VAL A 127 -3.46 7.88 10.19
N ASP A 128 -4.45 8.07 11.05
CA ASP A 128 -5.57 8.96 10.74
C ASP A 128 -5.06 10.37 10.40
N PRO A 129 -5.58 11.01 9.34
CA PRO A 129 -5.25 12.39 9.07
C PRO A 129 -5.80 13.28 10.19
N GLY A 130 -5.08 14.36 10.51
CA GLY A 130 -5.44 15.26 11.63
C GLY A 130 -6.83 15.88 11.53
N ALA A 131 -7.43 15.90 10.33
CA ALA A 131 -8.84 16.15 10.12
C ALA A 131 -9.40 15.08 9.16
N SER A 132 -10.33 14.26 9.65
CA SER A 132 -11.03 13.23 8.87
C SER A 132 -12.51 13.25 9.24
N ASN A 133 -13.37 13.07 8.24
CA ASN A 133 -14.79 12.75 8.46
C ASN A 133 -15.03 11.23 8.53
N LEU A 134 -13.97 10.42 8.35
CA LEU A 134 -14.05 8.97 8.50
C LEU A 134 -13.91 8.60 9.98
N ALA A 135 -14.47 7.45 10.36
CA ALA A 135 -14.24 6.87 11.68
C ALA A 135 -12.73 6.63 11.92
N THR A 136 -12.31 6.66 13.18
CA THR A 136 -10.94 6.35 13.60
C THR A 136 -10.47 5.01 13.01
N GLY A 137 -9.31 5.00 12.35
CA GLY A 137 -8.75 3.84 11.69
C GLY A 137 -9.40 3.45 10.35
N ALA A 138 -10.45 4.15 9.92
CA ALA A 138 -11.09 3.90 8.64
C ALA A 138 -10.28 4.50 7.49
N TYR A 139 -10.26 3.77 6.38
CA TYR A 139 -9.48 4.12 5.20
C TYR A 139 -10.37 4.06 3.95
N PRO A 140 -10.13 4.90 2.93
CA PRO A 140 -10.82 4.78 1.65
C PRO A 140 -10.59 3.42 1.01
N MET A 141 -11.66 2.64 0.85
CA MET A 141 -11.62 1.29 0.26
C MET A 141 -12.09 1.28 -1.19
N ARG A 142 -12.85 2.29 -1.64
CA ARG A 142 -13.26 2.44 -3.03
C ARG A 142 -13.46 3.90 -3.42
N LEU A 143 -13.62 4.16 -4.71
CA LEU A 143 -14.16 5.44 -5.19
C LEU A 143 -15.68 5.39 -5.19
N ILE A 144 -16.30 6.52 -4.86
CA ILE A 144 -17.76 6.66 -4.86
C ILE A 144 -18.27 6.82 -6.29
N TYR A 145 -19.45 6.28 -6.57
CA TYR A 145 -20.14 6.56 -7.81
C TYR A 145 -20.52 8.04 -7.89
N PRO A 146 -20.23 8.74 -9.00
CA PRO A 146 -20.63 10.12 -9.20
C PRO A 146 -22.16 10.28 -9.14
N THR A 147 -22.61 11.42 -8.61
CA THR A 147 -24.03 11.77 -8.57
C THR A 147 -24.65 11.87 -9.96
N SER A 148 -23.90 12.33 -10.96
CA SER A 148 -24.34 12.34 -12.36
C SER A 148 -24.73 10.95 -12.87
N THR A 149 -23.97 9.91 -12.49
CA THR A 149 -24.25 8.54 -12.90
C THR A 149 -25.58 8.05 -12.35
N SER A 150 -25.89 8.33 -11.08
CA SER A 150 -27.17 7.93 -10.49
C SER A 150 -28.35 8.76 -10.97
N LEU A 151 -28.13 10.01 -11.38
CA LEU A 151 -29.17 10.88 -11.96
C LEU A 151 -29.64 10.40 -13.34
N TYR A 152 -28.71 9.98 -14.20
CA TYR A 152 -29.01 9.64 -15.60
C TYR A 152 -29.07 8.13 -15.88
N ASN A 153 -28.75 7.28 -14.90
CA ASN A 153 -28.85 5.82 -15.02
C ASN A 153 -29.60 5.21 -13.82
N THR A 154 -30.85 4.81 -14.05
CA THR A 154 -31.73 4.24 -13.04
C THR A 154 -31.21 2.91 -12.47
N ALA A 155 -30.48 2.11 -13.28
CA ALA A 155 -29.84 0.89 -12.80
C ALA A 155 -28.71 1.18 -11.81
N ALA A 156 -27.89 2.21 -12.09
CA ALA A 156 -26.85 2.65 -11.17
C ALA A 156 -27.45 3.22 -9.87
N MET A 157 -28.54 3.98 -9.97
CA MET A 157 -29.28 4.45 -8.79
C MET A 157 -29.81 3.30 -7.93
N LYS A 158 -30.41 2.28 -8.56
CA LYS A 158 -30.89 1.09 -7.87
C LYS A 158 -29.75 0.38 -7.14
N TYR A 159 -28.64 0.15 -7.82
CA TYR A 159 -27.45 -0.46 -7.21
C TYR A 159 -26.97 0.33 -5.99
N ILE A 160 -26.84 1.65 -6.11
CA ILE A 160 -26.41 2.52 -5.00
C ILE A 160 -27.38 2.46 -3.82
N LYS A 161 -28.70 2.43 -4.06
CA LYS A 161 -29.70 2.31 -2.98
C LYS A 161 -29.60 0.97 -2.24
N GLU A 162 -29.38 -0.11 -2.97
CA GLU A 162 -29.31 -1.47 -2.41
C GLU A 162 -27.96 -1.76 -1.74
N ASN A 163 -26.87 -1.15 -2.23
CA ASN A 163 -25.52 -1.48 -1.83
C ASN A 163 -24.81 -0.36 -1.06
N GLY A 164 -25.34 0.85 -1.05
CA GLY A 164 -24.68 2.04 -0.50
C GLY A 164 -23.53 2.56 -1.39
N ASN A 165 -23.18 3.84 -1.20
CA ASN A 165 -22.11 4.55 -1.92
C ASN A 165 -21.00 5.09 -0.99
N ASP A 166 -20.80 4.46 0.16
CA ASP A 166 -19.78 4.87 1.13
C ASP A 166 -18.35 4.59 0.63
N ILE A 167 -17.40 5.50 0.90
CA ILE A 167 -15.99 5.40 0.48
C ILE A 167 -15.23 4.30 1.24
N THR A 168 -15.68 3.92 2.44
CA THR A 168 -15.10 2.89 3.29
C THR A 168 -15.67 1.50 3.02
N LYS A 169 -16.72 1.39 2.19
CA LYS A 169 -17.27 0.09 1.81
C LYS A 169 -16.28 -0.67 0.95
N LYS A 170 -15.94 -1.89 1.39
CA LYS A 170 -15.04 -2.81 0.69
C LYS A 170 -15.56 -3.21 -0.69
N LEU A 171 -14.65 -3.36 -1.65
CA LEU A 171 -14.88 -4.03 -2.93
C LEU A 171 -14.93 -5.55 -2.74
N TRP A 172 -15.46 -6.27 -3.74
CA TRP A 172 -15.72 -7.72 -3.59
C TRP A 172 -14.46 -8.56 -3.37
N TRP A 173 -13.30 -8.08 -3.83
CA TRP A 173 -12.01 -8.75 -3.72
C TRP A 173 -11.22 -8.35 -2.47
N GLU A 174 -11.69 -7.35 -1.73
CA GLU A 174 -11.11 -6.91 -0.47
C GLU A 174 -11.70 -7.77 0.66
N LYS A 175 -10.87 -8.60 1.29
CA LYS A 175 -11.30 -9.48 2.39
C LYS A 175 -11.22 -8.75 3.73
#